data_AF-A0A101Y2N1-F1
#
_entry.id   AF-A0A101Y2N1-F1
#
_cell.length_a   1.000
_cell.length_b   1.000
_cell.length_c   1.000
_cell.angle_alpha   90.00
_cell.angle_beta   90.00
_cell.angle_gamma   90.00
#
_symmetry.space_group_name_H-M   'P 1'
#
loop_
_entity.id
_entity.type
_entity.pdbx_description
1 polymer ?
#
loop_
_entity_poly.entity_id
_entity_poly.type
_entity_poly.pdbx_seq_one_letter_code
_entity_poly.pdbx_strand_id
1 'polypeptide(L)'
;MTNDELLEEVKAGLTDVGTHNNATLMPKVLAAKAYMLNAGVSLAQLESDLGIATLTIGVSDLWNINSGEVAFSPAFTDMLLPQLMAVSIGE
;
A
#
# COMPACT_ATOMS: atom_id res chain seq x y z
N MET A 1 0.58 14.14 -0.76
CA MET A 1 1.99 13.69 -0.87
C MET A 1 2.39 13.41 -2.32
N THR A 2 3.64 13.67 -2.66
CA THR A 2 4.27 13.25 -3.92
C THR A 2 4.56 11.74 -3.90
N ASN A 3 4.84 11.15 -5.07
CA ASN A 3 5.18 9.73 -5.14
C ASN A 3 6.51 9.40 -4.45
N ASP A 4 7.48 10.33 -4.46
CA ASP A 4 8.77 10.14 -3.80
C ASP A 4 8.62 10.19 -2.28
N GLU A 5 7.83 11.12 -1.74
CA GLU A 5 7.49 11.15 -0.30
C GLU A 5 6.78 9.86 0.12
N LEU A 6 5.81 9.41 -0.66
CA LEU A 6 5.08 8.16 -0.39
C LEU A 6 5.99 6.93 -0.42
N LEU A 7 6.99 6.92 -1.31
CA LEU A 7 7.98 5.85 -1.38
C LEU A 7 8.83 5.79 -0.12
N GLU A 8 9.24 6.94 0.43
CA GLU A 8 10.04 7.00 1.66
C GLU A 8 9.22 6.56 2.88
N GLU A 9 7.95 6.95 2.99
CA GLU A 9 7.04 6.47 4.04
C GLU A 9 6.85 4.95 3.99
N VAL A 10 6.63 4.39 2.80
CA VAL A 10 6.49 2.93 2.63
C VAL A 10 7.79 2.21 3.01
N LYS A 11 8.96 2.74 2.61
CA LYS A 11 10.26 2.15 3.00
C LYS A 11 10.45 2.14 4.51
N ALA A 12 10.05 3.21 5.20
CA ALA A 12 10.14 3.28 6.66
C ALA A 12 9.28 2.22 7.35
N GLY A 13 8.14 1.85 6.75
CA GLY A 13 7.25 0.80 7.24
C GLY A 13 7.67 -0.64 6.89
N LEU A 14 8.60 -0.84 5.95
CA LEU A 14 9.10 -2.17 5.60
C LEU A 14 10.15 -2.63 6.62
N THR A 15 9.99 -3.84 7.16
CA THR A 15 10.84 -4.40 8.21
C THR A 15 12.24 -4.82 7.74
N ASP A 16 12.50 -4.81 6.43
CA ASP A 16 13.78 -5.22 5.86
C ASP A 16 14.64 -4.00 5.53
N VAL A 17 15.74 -3.79 6.28
CA VAL A 17 16.61 -2.59 6.17
C VAL A 17 17.57 -2.65 4.97
N GLY A 18 17.31 -3.55 4.00
CA GLY A 18 18.08 -3.64 2.77
C GLY A 18 17.99 -2.38 1.92
N THR A 19 18.93 -2.20 0.99
CA THR A 19 18.84 -1.18 -0.06
C THR A 19 17.70 -1.51 -1.00
N HIS A 20 16.47 -1.13 -0.63
CA HIS A 20 15.33 -1.18 -1.51
C HIS A 20 15.61 -0.35 -2.75
N ASN A 21 15.72 -1.02 -3.90
CA ASN A 21 15.91 -0.33 -5.16
C ASN A 21 14.63 0.45 -5.51
N ASN A 22 14.72 1.77 -5.54
CA ASN A 22 13.59 2.65 -5.90
C ASN A 22 12.93 2.22 -7.22
N ALA A 23 13.73 1.78 -8.20
CA ALA A 23 13.23 1.36 -9.50
C ALA A 23 12.35 0.10 -9.44
N THR A 24 12.54 -0.78 -8.43
CA THR A 24 11.74 -2.00 -8.27
C THR A 24 10.60 -1.84 -7.26
N LEU A 25 10.74 -0.90 -6.32
CA LEU A 25 9.73 -0.63 -5.28
C LEU A 25 8.66 0.34 -5.76
N MET A 26 9.03 1.39 -6.50
CA MET A 26 8.09 2.42 -6.98
C MET A 26 6.93 1.82 -7.80
N PRO A 27 7.13 0.88 -8.74
CA PRO A 27 6.01 0.29 -9.48
C PRO A 27 5.01 -0.44 -8.56
N LYS A 28 5.47 -1.04 -7.46
CA LYS A 28 4.61 -1.72 -6.48
C LYS A 28 3.83 -0.72 -5.64
N VAL A 29 4.48 0.36 -5.20
CA VAL A 29 3.82 1.50 -4.51
C VAL A 29 2.69 2.05 -5.38
N LEU A 30 2.97 2.31 -6.65
CA LEU A 30 1.97 2.83 -7.59
C LEU A 30 0.83 1.83 -7.83
N ALA A 31 1.14 0.54 -7.96
CA ALA A 31 0.12 -0.50 -8.16
C ALA A 31 -0.80 -0.64 -6.93
N ALA A 32 -0.24 -0.72 -5.73
CA ALA A 32 -1.02 -0.81 -4.49
C ALA A 32 -1.83 0.47 -4.24
N LYS A 33 -1.25 1.66 -4.46
CA LYS A 33 -1.96 2.95 -4.39
C LYS A 33 -3.15 2.98 -5.34
N ALA A 34 -2.94 2.61 -6.60
CA ALA A 34 -4.01 2.59 -7.60
C ALA A 34 -5.11 1.59 -7.22
N TYR A 35 -4.75 0.43 -6.70
CA TYR A 35 -5.70 -0.56 -6.22
C TYR A 35 -6.58 0.00 -5.09
N MET A 36 -5.97 0.64 -4.07
CA MET A 36 -6.69 1.25 -2.95
C MET A 36 -7.64 2.36 -3.41
N LEU A 37 -7.18 3.27 -4.28
CA LEU A 37 -8.02 4.35 -4.82
C LEU A 37 -9.20 3.80 -5.64
N ASN A 38 -8.96 2.79 -6.48
CA ASN A 38 -10.01 2.14 -7.26
C ASN A 38 -10.99 1.33 -6.41
N ALA A 39 -10.58 0.89 -5.21
CA ALA A 39 -11.47 0.28 -4.23
C ALA A 39 -12.35 1.30 -3.49
N GLY A 40 -12.15 2.60 -3.70
CA GLY A 40 -12.97 3.67 -3.09
C GLY A 40 -12.33 4.34 -1.88
N VAL A 41 -11.03 4.13 -1.64
CA VAL A 41 -10.28 4.90 -0.64
C VAL A 41 -10.06 6.32 -1.15
N SER A 42 -10.32 7.34 -0.32
CA SER A 42 -10.05 8.73 -0.67
C SER A 42 -8.54 9.02 -0.66
N LEU A 43 -8.11 10.08 -1.36
CA LEU A 43 -6.71 10.49 -1.30
C LEU A 43 -6.31 10.94 0.12
N ALA A 44 -7.21 11.61 0.84
CA ALA A 44 -6.97 12.05 2.21
C ALA A 44 -6.76 10.87 3.16
N GLN A 45 -7.58 9.82 3.07
CA GLN A 45 -7.43 8.63 3.88
C GLN A 45 -6.23 7.79 3.49
N LEU A 46 -5.87 7.72 2.20
CA LEU A 46 -4.64 7.06 1.76
C LEU A 46 -3.39 7.68 2.38
N GLU A 47 -3.40 9.00 2.59
CA GLU A 47 -2.30 9.77 3.17
C GLU A 47 -2.32 9.81 4.71
N SER A 48 -3.30 9.17 5.36
CA SER A 48 -3.34 8.99 6.82
C SER A 48 -2.39 7.89 7.29
N ASP A 49 -2.07 7.84 8.59
CA ASP A 49 -1.24 6.78 9.18
C ASP A 49 -1.77 5.37 8.85
N LEU A 50 -3.09 5.16 8.91
CA LEU A 50 -3.71 3.88 8.53
C LEU A 50 -3.60 3.63 7.02
N GLY A 51 -3.72 4.67 6.21
CA GLY A 51 -3.53 4.60 4.76
C GLY A 51 -2.11 4.18 4.38
N ILE A 52 -1.10 4.78 4.99
CA ILE A 52 0.32 4.44 4.80
C ILE A 52 0.61 3.03 5.28
N ALA A 53 0.08 2.62 6.44
CA ALA A 53 0.21 1.24 6.93
C ALA A 53 -0.43 0.24 5.96
N THR A 54 -1.65 0.52 5.47
CA THR A 54 -2.37 -0.33 4.51
C THR A 54 -1.60 -0.45 3.20
N LEU A 55 -1.09 0.67 2.68
CA LEU A 55 -0.28 0.71 1.48
C LEU A 55 1.02 -0.10 1.65
N THR A 56 1.68 0.03 2.80
CA THR A 56 2.91 -0.71 3.11
C THR A 56 2.68 -2.22 3.08
N ILE A 57 1.58 -2.71 3.66
CA ILE A 57 1.21 -4.12 3.60
C ILE A 57 0.94 -4.57 2.16
N GLY A 58 0.17 -3.79 1.39
CA GLY A 58 -0.08 -4.10 -0.03
C GLY A 58 1.21 -4.14 -0.87
N VAL A 59 2.16 -3.26 -0.59
CA VAL A 59 3.49 -3.26 -1.25
C VAL A 59 4.31 -4.47 -0.84
N SER A 60 4.27 -4.85 0.44
CA SER A 60 4.93 -6.07 0.94
C SER A 60 4.36 -7.32 0.28
N ASP A 61 3.04 -7.42 0.11
CA ASP A 61 2.41 -8.52 -0.60
C ASP A 61 2.90 -8.61 -2.06
N LEU A 62 2.90 -7.49 -2.79
CA LEU A 62 3.42 -7.45 -4.17
C LEU A 62 4.92 -7.72 -4.27
N TRP A 63 5.68 -7.47 -3.20
CA TRP A 63 7.09 -7.79 -3.14
C TRP A 63 7.34 -9.28 -2.94
N ASN A 64 6.51 -9.93 -2.12
CA ASN A 64 6.68 -11.31 -1.71
C ASN A 64 5.86 -12.31 -2.55
N ILE A 65 5.07 -11.86 -3.52
CA ILE A 65 4.33 -12.74 -4.45
C ILE A 65 5.29 -13.69 -5.17
N ASN A 66 5.00 -14.98 -5.07
CA ASN A 66 5.74 -16.01 -5.81
C ASN A 66 5.14 -16.24 -7.21
N SER A 67 5.92 -16.86 -8.09
CA SER A 67 5.44 -17.23 -9.42
C SER A 67 4.19 -18.12 -9.33
N GLY A 68 3.08 -17.67 -9.93
CA GLY A 68 1.79 -18.36 -9.90
C GLY A 68 0.84 -17.89 -8.80
N GLU A 69 1.30 -17.08 -7.84
CA GLU A 69 0.44 -16.40 -6.88
C GLU A 69 -0.09 -15.10 -7.48
N VAL A 70 -1.38 -14.83 -7.25
CA VAL A 70 -2.10 -13.67 -7.84
C VAL A 70 -2.96 -12.93 -6.83
N ALA A 71 -2.76 -13.20 -5.53
CA ALA A 71 -3.62 -12.70 -4.48
C ALA A 71 -2.82 -11.86 -3.47
N PHE A 72 -3.44 -10.78 -3.02
CA PHE A 72 -3.04 -10.09 -1.80
C PHE A 72 -3.38 -10.93 -0.57
N SER A 73 -2.71 -10.63 0.54
CA SER A 73 -2.99 -11.27 1.82
C SER A 73 -4.36 -10.86 2.38
N PRO A 74 -4.98 -11.70 3.23
CA PRO A 74 -6.19 -11.31 3.98
C PRO A 74 -5.98 -10.09 4.89
N ALA A 75 -4.75 -9.85 5.35
CA ALA A 75 -4.43 -8.64 6.11
C ALA A 75 -4.66 -7.37 5.28
N PHE A 76 -4.32 -7.41 4.00
CA PHE A 76 -4.60 -6.30 3.09
C PHE A 76 -6.08 -6.25 2.69
N THR A 77 -6.64 -7.31 2.12
CA THR A 77 -7.96 -7.25 1.46
C THR A 77 -9.14 -7.35 2.41
N ASP A 78 -9.01 -8.07 3.52
CA ASP A 78 -10.14 -8.42 4.38
C ASP A 78 -10.12 -7.64 5.69
N MET A 79 -8.97 -7.04 6.05
CA MET A 79 -8.80 -6.29 7.30
C MET A 79 -8.57 -4.80 7.04
N LEU A 80 -7.42 -4.42 6.49
CA LEU A 80 -7.00 -3.02 6.44
C LEU A 80 -7.74 -2.21 5.37
N LEU A 81 -7.85 -2.75 4.15
CA LEU A 81 -8.53 -2.05 3.07
C LEU A 81 -10.01 -1.77 3.36
N PRO A 82 -10.82 -2.71 3.87
CA PRO A 82 -12.21 -2.42 4.22
C PRO A 82 -12.35 -1.39 5.34
N GLN A 83 -11.44 -1.39 6.34
CA GLN A 83 -11.42 -0.36 7.38
C GLN A 83 -11.18 1.02 6.77
N LEU A 84 -10.22 1.12 5.85
CA LEU A 84 -9.88 2.37 5.17
C LEU A 84 -11.00 2.85 4.23
N MET A 85 -11.66 1.92 3.53
CA MET A 85 -12.84 2.23 2.72
C MET A 85 -13.99 2.75 3.58
N ALA A 86 -14.26 2.14 4.74
CA ALA A 86 -15.35 2.55 5.62
C ALA A 86 -15.19 4.00 6.11
N VAL A 87 -13.98 4.41 6.46
CA VAL A 87 -13.70 5.80 6.87
C VAL A 87 -13.66 6.79 5.70
N SER A 88 -13.54 6.30 4.45
CA SER A 88 -13.57 7.14 3.24
C SER A 88 -14.99 7.54 2.80
N ILE A 89 -16.05 6.85 3.29
CA ILE A 89 -17.45 7.08 2.86
C ILE A 89 -18.05 8.38 3.45
N GLY A 90 -17.38 9.01 4.42
CA GLY A 90 -17.88 10.20 5.12
C GLY A 90 -17.11 11.49 4.84
N GLU A 91 -16.16 11.47 3.90
CA GLU A 91 -15.35 12.63 3.49
C GLU A 91 -15.91 13.38 2.27
#